data_AF-A0A352RSC8-F1
#
_entry.id   AF-A0A352RSC8-F1
#
_cell.length_a   1.000
_cell.length_b   1.000
_cell.length_c   1.000
_cell.angle_alpha   90.00
_cell.angle_beta   90.00
_cell.angle_gamma   90.00
#
_symmetry.space_group_name_H-M   'P 1'
#
loop_
_entity.id
_entity.type
_entity.pdbx_description
1 polymer ?
#
loop_
_entity_poly.entity_id
_entity_poly.type
_entity_poly.pdbx_seq_one_letter_code
_entity_poly.pdbx_strand_id
1 'polypeptide(L)'
;VETVLRWFPLTGAGAPNARERWRQQAEAAVADLRAMLEAPALRELMFPVDAVSARNEVELYDGRGRLLRIDRLVEFDERVVIIDYKLRLLPQEHAGYRAQLLRYAAAVAPMFPGKRIEAGVATAAGEWIDVELLRASASQAKPIATTQQGSLF
;
A
#
# COMPACT_ATOMS: atom_id res chain seq x y z
N VAL A 1 4.01 -18.53 14.79
CA VAL A 1 3.38 -19.09 13.58
C VAL A 1 2.14 -19.93 13.88
N GLU A 2 2.12 -20.78 14.92
CA GLU A 2 0.96 -21.66 15.21
C GLU A 2 -0.38 -20.93 15.37
N THR A 3 -0.40 -19.75 16.00
CA THR A 3 -1.62 -18.91 16.10
C THR A 3 -2.14 -18.47 14.73
N VAL A 4 -1.23 -18.12 13.81
CA VAL A 4 -1.56 -17.69 12.44
C VAL A 4 -2.08 -18.87 11.62
N LEU A 5 -1.47 -20.05 11.76
CA LEU A 5 -1.87 -21.27 11.07
C LEU A 5 -3.29 -21.74 11.38
N ARG A 6 -3.87 -21.35 12.52
CA ARG A 6 -5.28 -21.64 12.86
C ARG A 6 -6.28 -21.02 11.88
N TRP A 7 -5.88 -19.97 11.19
CA TRP A 7 -6.73 -19.20 10.27
C TRP A 7 -6.53 -19.59 8.80
N PHE A 8 -5.59 -20.50 8.50
CA PHE A 8 -5.35 -20.94 7.13
C PHE A 8 -6.45 -21.91 6.68
N PRO A 9 -6.92 -21.81 5.43
CA PRO A 9 -8.09 -22.53 4.99
C PRO A 9 -7.82 -24.03 4.90
N LEU A 10 -8.87 -24.84 5.05
CA LEU A 10 -8.81 -26.29 4.79
C LEU A 10 -8.69 -26.61 3.29
N THR A 11 -8.93 -25.65 2.40
CA THR A 11 -8.81 -25.84 0.95
C THR A 11 -7.37 -26.12 0.56
N GLY A 12 -7.13 -27.26 -0.07
CA GLY A 12 -5.78 -27.76 -0.38
C GLY A 12 -5.18 -28.68 0.69
N ALA A 13 -5.87 -28.96 1.80
CA ALA A 13 -5.41 -29.88 2.85
C ALA A 13 -5.17 -31.33 2.35
N GLY A 14 -5.77 -31.71 1.22
CA GLY A 14 -5.53 -33.00 0.56
C GLY A 14 -4.28 -33.04 -0.34
N ALA A 15 -3.64 -31.90 -0.62
CA ALA A 15 -2.41 -31.88 -1.40
C ALA A 15 -1.22 -32.28 -0.51
N PRO A 16 -0.29 -33.12 -1.01
CA PRO A 16 0.94 -33.43 -0.28
C PRO A 16 1.63 -32.13 0.18
N ASN A 17 2.09 -32.12 1.44
CA ASN A 17 2.84 -31.01 2.05
C ASN A 17 2.10 -29.66 2.15
N ALA A 18 0.76 -29.62 2.02
CA ALA A 18 0.01 -28.36 2.11
C ALA A 18 0.23 -27.61 3.43
N ARG A 19 0.21 -28.34 4.55
CA ARG A 19 0.44 -27.77 5.88
C ARG A 19 1.85 -27.21 6.05
N GLU A 20 2.84 -27.83 5.43
CA GLU A 20 4.23 -27.36 5.45
C GLU A 20 4.38 -26.07 4.62
N ARG A 21 3.78 -26.03 3.42
CA ARG A 21 3.75 -24.80 2.60
C ARG A 21 3.07 -23.65 3.32
N TRP A 22 1.95 -23.88 4.00
CA TRP A 22 1.28 -22.84 4.79
C TRP A 22 2.13 -22.36 5.95
N ARG A 23 2.84 -23.27 6.62
CA ARG A 23 3.79 -22.91 7.69
C ARG A 23 4.88 -21.99 7.15
N GLN A 24 5.50 -22.36 6.03
CA GLN A 24 6.52 -21.53 5.38
C GLN A 24 5.98 -20.15 4.99
N GLN A 25 4.78 -20.07 4.42
CA GLN A 25 4.14 -18.80 4.08
C GLN A 25 3.82 -17.95 5.32
N ALA A 26 3.33 -18.57 6.39
CA ALA A 26 3.04 -17.88 7.64
C ALA A 26 4.31 -17.41 8.35
N GLU A 27 5.41 -18.17 8.28
CA GLU A 27 6.72 -17.76 8.77
C GLU A 27 7.27 -16.57 7.99
N ALA A 28 7.20 -16.62 6.65
CA ALA A 28 7.59 -15.51 5.80
C ALA A 28 6.77 -14.25 6.10
N ALA A 29 5.44 -14.36 6.18
CA ALA A 29 4.56 -13.24 6.50
C ALA A 29 4.84 -12.63 7.89
N VAL A 30 5.19 -13.45 8.88
CA VAL A 30 5.58 -12.97 10.22
C VAL A 30 6.93 -12.25 10.17
N ALA A 31 7.88 -12.74 9.38
CA ALA A 31 9.17 -12.08 9.18
C ALA A 31 8.99 -10.71 8.50
N ASP A 32 8.20 -10.66 7.42
CA ASP A 32 7.82 -9.44 6.70
C ASP A 32 7.14 -8.42 7.63
N LEU A 33 6.19 -8.87 8.46
CA LEU A 33 5.53 -7.99 9.44
C LEU A 33 6.52 -7.43 10.46
N ARG A 34 7.47 -8.24 10.95
CA ARG A 34 8.50 -7.75 11.89
C ARG A 34 9.37 -6.69 11.24
N ALA A 35 9.85 -6.95 10.02
CA ALA A 35 10.64 -5.98 9.27
C ALA A 35 9.89 -4.66 9.10
N MET A 36 8.61 -4.70 8.71
CA MET A 36 7.75 -3.51 8.61
C MET A 36 7.62 -2.76 9.95
N LEU A 37 7.33 -3.47 11.04
CA LEU A 37 7.10 -2.85 12.35
C LEU A 37 8.37 -2.30 13.01
N GLU A 38 9.53 -2.89 12.70
CA GLU A 38 10.84 -2.45 13.19
C GLU A 38 11.45 -1.34 12.32
N ALA A 39 10.93 -1.12 11.11
CA ALA A 39 11.44 -0.13 10.17
C ALA A 39 11.35 1.31 10.74
N PRO A 40 12.47 2.04 10.84
CA PRO A 40 12.46 3.41 11.36
C PRO A 40 11.53 4.34 10.58
N ALA A 41 11.46 4.18 9.25
CA ALA A 41 10.62 4.99 8.37
C ALA A 41 9.11 4.85 8.64
N LEU A 42 8.67 3.75 9.26
CA LEU A 42 7.27 3.47 9.54
C LEU A 42 6.92 3.61 11.03
N ARG A 43 7.91 3.82 11.90
CA ARG A 43 7.72 3.78 13.35
C ARG A 43 6.64 4.74 13.86
N GLU A 44 6.71 6.00 13.44
CA GLU A 44 5.73 7.02 13.83
C GLU A 44 4.33 6.74 13.27
N LEU A 45 4.21 5.98 12.18
CA LEU A 45 2.94 5.64 11.55
C LEU A 45 2.30 4.39 12.19
N MET A 46 3.12 3.42 12.60
CA MET A 46 2.67 2.17 13.22
C MET A 46 2.43 2.32 14.73
N PHE A 47 3.25 3.13 15.40
CA PHE A 47 3.17 3.39 16.84
C PHE A 47 3.16 4.90 17.13
N PRO A 48 2.11 5.63 16.69
CA PRO A 48 2.04 7.08 16.87
C PRO A 48 1.73 7.42 18.33
N VAL A 49 2.73 7.84 19.09
CA VAL A 49 2.56 8.27 20.50
C VAL A 49 1.87 9.63 20.62
N ASP A 50 2.11 10.53 19.67
CA ASP A 50 1.58 11.90 19.66
C ASP A 50 0.38 12.06 18.71
N ALA A 51 -0.26 10.95 18.30
CA ALA A 51 -1.47 11.04 17.50
C ALA A 51 -2.69 11.37 18.37
N VAL A 52 -3.53 12.26 17.86
CA VAL A 52 -4.90 12.48 18.34
C VAL A 52 -5.71 11.20 18.18
N SER A 53 -5.55 10.50 17.06
CA SER A 53 -6.21 9.21 16.83
C SER A 53 -5.46 8.34 15.81
N ALA A 54 -5.55 7.02 15.97
CA ALA A 54 -5.03 6.05 15.01
C ALA A 54 -6.04 4.91 14.85
N ARG A 55 -6.60 4.78 13.64
CA ARG A 55 -7.67 3.80 13.33
C ARG A 55 -7.23 2.91 12.18
N ASN A 56 -7.61 1.65 12.25
CA ASN A 56 -7.47 0.71 11.14
C ASN A 56 -8.84 0.49 10.49
N GLU A 57 -8.84 0.12 9.21
CA GLU A 57 -10.03 -0.31 8.46
C GLU A 57 -11.17 0.71 8.50
N VAL A 58 -10.82 1.98 8.24
CA VAL A 58 -11.77 3.09 8.27
C VAL A 58 -12.63 3.07 7.01
N GLU A 59 -13.92 2.81 7.19
CA GLU A 59 -14.92 2.85 6.13
C GLU A 59 -15.55 4.25 6.03
N LEU A 60 -15.67 4.78 4.82
CA LEU A 60 -16.35 6.04 4.53
C LEU A 60 -16.92 6.05 3.11
N TYR A 61 -17.87 6.94 2.87
CA TYR A 61 -18.39 7.19 1.53
C TYR A 61 -17.74 8.44 0.92
N ASP A 62 -17.38 8.36 -0.35
CA ASP A 62 -16.96 9.55 -1.08
C ASP A 62 -18.16 10.44 -1.48
N GLY A 63 -17.89 11.61 -2.05
CA GLY A 63 -18.93 12.53 -2.51
C GLY A 63 -19.84 11.99 -3.63
N ARG A 64 -19.58 10.78 -4.15
CA ARG A 64 -20.41 10.07 -5.13
C ARG A 64 -21.13 8.87 -4.50
N GLY A 65 -21.06 8.69 -3.19
CA GLY A 65 -21.67 7.57 -2.47
C GLY A 65 -20.95 6.24 -2.65
N ARG A 66 -19.69 6.22 -3.12
CA ARG A 66 -18.90 4.99 -3.21
C ARG A 66 -18.30 4.67 -1.84
N LEU A 67 -18.48 3.44 -1.37
CA LEU A 67 -17.82 2.94 -0.17
C LEU A 67 -16.31 2.81 -0.43
N LEU A 68 -15.52 3.42 0.45
CA LEU A 68 -14.08 3.35 0.51
C LEU A 68 -13.68 2.71 1.84
N ARG A 69 -12.58 1.98 1.85
CA ARG A 69 -12.01 1.39 3.06
C ARG A 69 -10.51 1.68 3.09
N ILE A 70 -10.09 2.46 4.08
CA ILE A 70 -8.72 2.86 4.31
C ILE A 70 -8.10 1.89 5.31
N ASP A 71 -7.00 1.24 4.94
CA ASP A 71 -6.33 0.26 5.80
C ASP A 71 -5.93 0.88 7.14
N ARG A 72 -5.34 2.09 7.12
CA ARG A 72 -5.02 2.85 8.33
C ARG A 72 -5.06 4.36 8.13
N LEU A 73 -5.62 5.05 9.12
CA LEU A 73 -5.73 6.50 9.19
C LEU A 73 -5.18 6.98 10.53
N VAL A 74 -4.16 7.82 10.49
CA VAL A 74 -3.53 8.41 11.68
C VAL A 74 -3.72 9.91 11.65
N GLU A 75 -4.28 10.46 12.71
CA GLU A 75 -4.51 11.88 12.89
C GLU A 75 -3.53 12.43 13.93
N PHE A 76 -2.76 13.43 13.52
CA PHE A 76 -1.95 14.29 14.38
C PHE A 76 -2.63 15.67 14.49
N ASP A 77 -2.03 16.57 15.26
CA ASP A 77 -2.56 17.93 15.42
C ASP A 77 -2.62 18.69 14.08
N GLU A 78 -1.52 18.65 13.31
CA GLU A 78 -1.36 19.45 12.09
C GLU A 78 -1.59 18.68 10.79
N ARG A 79 -1.72 17.35 10.86
CA ARG A 79 -1.83 16.49 9.68
C ARG A 79 -2.64 15.23 9.93
N VAL A 80 -3.14 14.66 8.85
CA VAL A 80 -3.74 13.32 8.81
C VAL A 80 -3.00 12.50 7.77
N VAL A 81 -2.57 11.30 8.15
CA VAL A 81 -1.82 10.39 7.28
C VAL A 81 -2.67 9.16 6.96
N ILE A 82 -2.90 8.95 5.67
CA ILE A 82 -3.57 7.79 5.09
C ILE A 82 -2.50 6.78 4.68
N ILE A 83 -2.62 5.55 5.16
CA ILE A 83 -1.66 4.48 4.95
C ILE A 83 -2.39 3.30 4.30
N ASP A 84 -1.82 2.81 3.20
CA ASP A 84 -2.26 1.58 2.53
C ASP A 84 -1.11 0.55 2.58
N TYR A 85 -1.40 -0.68 3.00
CA TYR A 85 -0.36 -1.70 3.22
C TYR A 85 -0.14 -2.55 1.97
N LYS A 86 1.13 -2.82 1.64
CA LYS A 86 1.52 -3.73 0.55
C LYS A 86 2.65 -4.67 0.93
N LEU A 87 2.56 -5.92 0.49
CA LEU A 87 3.69 -6.85 0.57
C LEU A 87 4.84 -6.40 -0.35
N ARG A 88 4.50 -6.01 -1.57
CA ARG A 88 5.42 -5.42 -2.56
C ARG A 88 4.63 -4.45 -3.43
N LEU A 89 5.35 -3.50 -4.01
CA LEU A 89 4.78 -2.52 -4.91
C LEU A 89 5.54 -2.53 -6.23
N LEU A 90 4.89 -2.97 -7.31
CA LEU A 90 5.51 -3.03 -8.63
C LEU A 90 5.31 -1.70 -9.38
N PRO A 91 6.29 -1.23 -10.19
CA PRO A 91 6.21 0.05 -10.88
C PRO A 91 4.94 0.24 -11.72
N GLN A 92 4.45 -0.83 -12.38
CA GLN A 92 3.22 -0.78 -13.17
C GLN A 92 1.95 -0.54 -12.34
N GLU A 93 1.99 -0.78 -11.03
CA GLU A 93 0.85 -0.61 -10.13
C GLU A 93 0.77 0.83 -9.57
N HIS A 94 1.86 1.60 -9.66
CA HIS A 94 1.97 2.94 -9.06
C HIS A 94 0.84 3.87 -9.48
N ALA A 95 0.48 3.89 -10.77
CA ALA A 95 -0.57 4.76 -11.28
C ALA A 95 -1.94 4.44 -10.65
N GLY A 96 -2.25 3.15 -10.49
CA GLY A 96 -3.50 2.68 -9.87
C GLY A 96 -3.57 3.06 -8.40
N TYR A 97 -2.49 2.81 -7.66
CA TYR A 97 -2.42 3.14 -6.23
C TYR A 97 -2.41 4.65 -5.98
N ARG A 98 -1.71 5.43 -6.82
CA ARG A 98 -1.77 6.89 -6.75
C ARG A 98 -3.21 7.38 -6.90
N ALA A 99 -3.93 6.88 -7.90
CA ALA A 99 -5.32 7.26 -8.10
C ALA A 99 -6.23 6.85 -6.94
N GLN A 100 -5.95 5.73 -6.27
CA GLN A 100 -6.69 5.27 -5.09
C GLN A 100 -6.42 6.17 -3.87
N LEU A 101 -5.16 6.40 -3.53
CA LEU A 101 -4.75 7.24 -2.40
C LEU A 101 -5.27 8.67 -2.54
N LEU A 102 -5.26 9.24 -3.76
CA LEU A 102 -5.83 10.56 -4.01
C LEU A 102 -7.36 10.59 -3.79
N ARG A 103 -8.08 9.49 -4.07
CA ARG A 103 -9.51 9.39 -3.74
C ARG A 103 -9.73 9.35 -2.23
N TYR A 104 -8.89 8.62 -1.49
CA TYR A 104 -8.95 8.61 -0.04
C TYR A 104 -8.68 10.00 0.53
N ALA A 105 -7.62 10.66 0.07
CA ALA A 105 -7.28 12.01 0.50
C ALA A 105 -8.41 13.01 0.24
N ALA A 106 -9.01 12.98 -0.96
CA ALA A 106 -10.14 13.85 -1.30
C ALA A 106 -11.39 13.59 -0.45
N ALA A 107 -11.65 12.33 -0.05
CA ALA A 107 -12.79 11.98 0.79
C ALA A 107 -12.56 12.32 2.27
N VAL A 108 -11.31 12.25 2.74
CA VAL A 108 -10.92 12.56 4.12
C VAL A 108 -10.80 14.06 4.35
N ALA A 109 -10.30 14.84 3.38
CA ALA A 109 -10.00 16.27 3.56
C ALA A 109 -11.15 17.11 4.17
N PRO A 110 -12.42 16.96 3.76
CA PRO A 110 -13.52 17.74 4.34
C PRO A 110 -13.79 17.45 5.82
N MET A 111 -13.36 16.29 6.33
CA MET A 111 -13.58 15.87 7.72
C MET A 111 -12.55 16.47 8.68
N PHE A 112 -11.42 16.97 8.17
CA PHE A 112 -10.30 17.47 8.96
C PHE A 112 -9.89 18.88 8.50
N PRO A 113 -10.76 19.89 8.69
CA PRO A 113 -10.48 21.25 8.26
C PRO A 113 -9.20 21.79 8.93
N GLY A 114 -8.33 22.41 8.13
CA GLY A 114 -7.07 23.00 8.60
C GLY A 114 -5.90 22.03 8.73
N LYS A 115 -6.13 20.71 8.65
CA LYS A 115 -5.05 19.70 8.69
C LYS A 115 -4.53 19.38 7.30
N ARG A 116 -3.22 19.19 7.18
CA ARG A 116 -2.62 18.66 5.93
C ARG A 116 -3.00 17.20 5.76
N ILE A 117 -3.37 16.80 4.55
CA ILE A 117 -3.65 15.39 4.26
C ILE A 117 -2.46 14.80 3.51
N GLU A 118 -1.86 13.78 4.11
CA GLU A 118 -0.75 13.01 3.56
C GLU A 118 -1.25 11.60 3.25
N ALA A 119 -0.73 10.98 2.20
CA ALA A 119 -1.13 9.64 1.81
C ALA A 119 0.06 8.88 1.22
N GLY A 120 0.15 7.58 1.50
CA GLY A 120 1.25 6.77 1.00
C GLY A 120 1.07 5.28 1.24
N VAL A 121 2.01 4.52 0.71
CA VAL A 121 2.09 3.07 0.85
C VAL A 121 3.15 2.70 1.87
N ALA A 122 2.81 1.79 2.79
CA ALA A 122 3.77 1.12 3.66
C ALA A 122 4.05 -0.29 3.12
N THR A 123 5.31 -0.57 2.77
CA THR A 123 5.68 -1.89 2.21
C THR A 123 6.16 -2.85 3.30
N ALA A 124 6.03 -4.16 3.09
CA ALA A 124 6.58 -5.18 4.00
C ALA A 124 8.10 -5.08 4.17
N ALA A 125 8.80 -4.49 3.19
CA ALA A 125 10.22 -4.18 3.27
C ALA A 125 10.54 -2.99 4.21
N GLY A 126 9.52 -2.37 4.82
CA GLY A 126 9.70 -1.26 5.75
C GLY A 126 9.77 0.13 5.10
N GLU A 127 9.34 0.25 3.84
CA GLU A 127 9.42 1.51 3.10
C GLU A 127 8.13 2.32 3.28
N TRP A 128 8.29 3.64 3.43
CA TRP A 128 7.22 4.62 3.24
C TRP A 128 7.35 5.23 1.85
N ILE A 129 6.33 5.06 1.02
CA ILE A 129 6.28 5.62 -0.34
C ILE A 129 5.14 6.62 -0.41
N ASP A 130 5.49 7.90 -0.40
CA ASP A 130 4.54 9.00 -0.52
C ASP A 130 3.80 8.95 -1.88
N VAL A 131 2.53 9.34 -1.88
CA VAL A 131 1.66 9.36 -3.07
C VAL A 131 2.25 10.18 -4.22
N GLU A 132 3.06 11.21 -3.95
CA GLU A 132 3.73 12.02 -4.97
C GLU A 132 4.91 11.32 -5.64
N LEU A 133 5.45 10.27 -5.00
CA LEU A 133 6.48 9.40 -5.56
C LEU A 133 5.90 8.25 -6.38
N LEU A 134 4.60 7.96 -6.26
CA LEU A 134 3.89 6.94 -7.04
C LEU A 134 3.62 7.39 -8.49
N ARG A 135 4.69 7.70 -9.22
CA ARG A 135 4.60 8.08 -10.63
C ARG A 135 4.34 6.85 -11.48
N ALA A 136 3.52 7.02 -12.51
CA ALA A 136 3.49 6.05 -13.59
C ALA A 136 4.90 5.90 -14.15
N SER A 137 5.38 4.66 -14.34
CA SER A 137 6.56 4.45 -15.18
C SER A 137 6.27 5.12 -16.51
N ALA A 138 7.03 6.17 -16.86
CA ALA A 138 7.05 6.63 -18.23
C ALA A 138 7.43 5.40 -19.05
N SER A 139 6.51 4.91 -19.87
CA SER A 139 6.80 3.86 -20.84
C SER A 139 8.12 4.23 -21.49
N GLN A 140 9.13 3.35 -21.42
CA GLN A 140 10.28 3.44 -22.31
C GLN A 140 9.82 3.12 -23.73
N ALA A 141 8.94 3.94 -24.29
CA ALA A 141 8.72 4.00 -25.72
C ALA A 141 9.85 4.86 -26.27
N LYS A 142 11.01 4.23 -26.54
CA LYS A 142 11.91 4.78 -27.54
C LYS A 142 11.09 4.94 -28.82
N PRO A 143 10.96 6.14 -29.40
CA PRO A 143 10.42 6.24 -30.75
C PRO A 143 11.35 5.41 -31.64
N ILE A 144 10.81 4.35 -32.25
CA ILE A 144 11.48 3.70 -33.35
C ILE A 144 11.54 4.78 -34.42
N ALA A 145 12.73 5.34 -34.64
CA ALA A 145 12.98 6.17 -35.80
C ALA A 145 12.78 5.29 -37.02
N THR A 146 11.63 5.40 -37.66
CA THR A 146 11.43 4.92 -39.03
C THR A 146 12.31 5.80 -39.91
N THR A 147 13.57 5.43 -40.07
CA THR A 147 14.38 5.94 -41.16
C THR A 147 13.83 5.31 -42.44
N GLN A 148 12.99 6.08 -43.14
CA GLN A 148 12.92 5.94 -44.58
C GLN A 148 14.32 6.17 -45.13
N GLN A 149 14.88 5.16 -45.80
CA GLN A 149 15.95 5.37 -46.75
C GLN A 149 15.57 4.69 -48.04
N GLY A 150 15.24 5.52 -49.02
CA GLY A 150 15.03 5.13 -50.39
C GLY A 150 16.34 4.69 -51.05
N SER A 151 16.17 3.77 -52.00
CA SER A 151 16.83 3.66 -53.31
C SER A 151 18.25 4.23 -53.44
N LEU A 152 19.21 3.37 -53.78
CA LEU A 152 19.86 3.34 -55.11
C LEU A 152 20.98 2.27 -55.11
N PHE A 153 21.13 1.66 -56.29
CA PHE A 153 22.04 0.57 -56.71
C PHE A 153 21.54 -0.86 -56.47
#